data_AF-A0A6I4YQB9-F1
#
_entry.id   AF-A0A6I4YQB9-F1
#
_cell.length_a   1.000
_cell.length_b   1.000
_cell.length_c   1.000
_cell.angle_alpha   90.00
_cell.angle_beta   90.00
_cell.angle_gamma   90.00
#
_symmetry.space_group_name_H-M   'P 1'
#
loop_
_entity.id
_entity.type
_entity.pdbx_description
1 polymer ?
#
loop_
_entity_poly.entity_id
_entity_poly.type
_entity_poly.pdbx_seq_one_letter_code
_entity_poly.pdbx_strand_id
1 'polypeptide(L)'
;MLRFFVASLLIAGGLVACAPAQQGASRMVTVTPMLIKVSESAARGGTVMIQGRYLGGPSAGKVRLGATEQGEGGYVFPPSAVRSWTDTQIVLTVPTDAPVGGSWLFVEVGAMRSTGLMFSVKQ
;
A
#
# COMPACT_ATOMS: atom_id res chain seq x y z
N MET A 1 -74.62 4.98 13.48
CA MET A 1 -73.48 4.83 14.42
C MET A 1 -72.44 3.93 13.76
N LEU A 2 -71.14 4.15 14.04
CA LEU A 2 -69.95 3.40 13.56
C LEU A 2 -69.36 3.92 12.22
N ARG A 3 -68.51 4.95 12.21
CA ARG A 3 -67.07 5.05 12.57
C ARG A 3 -66.09 4.38 11.58
N PHE A 4 -65.41 5.25 10.82
CA PHE A 4 -63.99 5.27 10.40
C PHE A 4 -63.38 4.04 9.69
N PHE A 5 -62.74 4.27 8.53
CA PHE A 5 -61.27 4.24 8.42
C PHE A 5 -60.81 4.82 7.06
N VAL A 6 -60.40 6.08 7.08
CA VAL A 6 -59.56 6.71 6.05
C VAL A 6 -58.13 6.25 6.34
N ALA A 7 -57.60 5.32 5.55
CA ALA A 7 -56.20 4.93 5.62
C ALA A 7 -55.41 5.73 4.58
N SER A 8 -55.02 6.94 4.99
CA SER A 8 -54.09 7.80 4.27
C SER A 8 -52.76 7.07 4.06
N LEU A 9 -52.45 6.77 2.79
CA LEU A 9 -51.18 6.21 2.36
C LEU A 9 -50.09 7.29 2.49
N LEU A 10 -49.40 7.31 3.63
CA LEU A 10 -48.23 8.15 3.84
C LEU A 10 -47.07 7.59 3.00
N ILE A 11 -46.81 8.25 1.87
CA ILE A 11 -45.60 8.06 1.07
C ILE A 11 -44.43 8.60 1.89
N ALA A 12 -43.74 7.71 2.62
CA ALA A 12 -42.45 8.01 3.21
C ALA A 12 -41.42 8.08 2.07
N GLY A 13 -41.15 9.30 1.60
CA GLY A 13 -40.02 9.59 0.74
C GLY A 13 -38.74 9.23 1.47
N GLY A 14 -38.13 8.10 1.09
CA GLY A 14 -36.80 7.74 1.49
C GLY A 14 -35.83 8.77 0.94
N LEU A 15 -35.40 9.71 1.79
CA LEU A 15 -34.23 10.52 1.53
C LEU A 15 -33.03 9.56 1.44
N VAL A 16 -32.67 9.17 0.22
CA VAL A 16 -31.38 8.53 -0.05
C VAL A 16 -30.32 9.60 0.23
N ALA A 17 -29.90 9.68 1.48
CA ALA A 17 -28.73 10.44 1.85
C ALA A 17 -27.54 9.78 1.16
N CYS A 18 -26.95 10.47 0.18
CA CYS A 18 -25.57 10.24 -0.24
C CYS A 18 -24.65 10.59 0.93
N ALA A 19 -24.69 9.81 2.01
CA ALA A 19 -23.63 9.83 3.00
C ALA A 19 -22.42 9.19 2.33
N PRO A 20 -21.30 9.92 2.11
CA PRO A 20 -20.08 9.29 1.67
C PRO A 20 -19.76 8.22 2.71
N ALA A 21 -19.68 6.96 2.27
CA ALA A 21 -19.24 5.89 3.13
C ALA A 21 -17.90 6.33 3.72
N GLN A 22 -17.84 6.47 5.04
CA GLN A 22 -16.58 6.68 5.76
C GLN A 22 -15.75 5.41 5.60
N GLN A 23 -15.16 5.26 4.42
CA GLN A 23 -14.00 4.43 4.17
C GLN A 23 -12.93 5.04 5.06
N GLY A 24 -12.64 4.35 6.16
CA GLY A 24 -11.78 4.82 7.24
C GLY A 24 -10.62 5.60 6.69
N ALA A 25 -10.41 6.81 7.24
CA ALA A 25 -9.44 7.78 6.78
C ALA A 25 -8.05 7.13 6.58
N SER A 26 -7.81 6.53 5.42
CA SER A 26 -6.49 6.44 4.85
C SER A 26 -6.11 7.88 4.68
N ARG A 27 -5.32 8.40 5.63
CA ARG A 27 -4.65 9.70 5.56
C ARG A 27 -4.36 9.96 4.08
N MET A 28 -5.11 10.86 3.45
CA MET A 28 -5.19 10.92 1.99
C MET A 28 -3.77 11.15 1.46
N VAL A 29 -3.14 10.09 0.97
CA VAL A 29 -1.83 10.17 0.33
C VAL A 29 -2.14 10.70 -1.05
N THR A 30 -1.79 11.95 -1.30
CA THR A 30 -2.06 12.66 -2.56
C THR A 30 -0.83 12.78 -3.45
N VAL A 31 0.31 12.29 -2.98
CA VAL A 31 1.60 12.38 -3.69
C VAL A 31 2.15 11.00 -3.95
N THR A 32 2.36 10.69 -5.23
CA THR A 32 2.92 9.42 -5.66
C THR A 32 4.37 9.28 -5.15
N PRO A 33 4.70 8.19 -4.43
CA PRO A 33 6.07 7.94 -4.00
C PRO A 33 7.02 7.82 -5.18
N MET A 34 8.28 8.19 -5.00
CA MET A 34 9.29 8.10 -6.07
C MET A 34 10.52 7.38 -5.55
N LEU A 35 10.92 6.30 -6.22
CA LEU A 35 12.20 5.64 -5.96
C LEU A 35 13.26 6.31 -6.82
N ILE A 36 14.38 6.63 -6.19
CA ILE A 36 15.55 7.24 -6.82
C ILE A 36 16.63 6.19 -6.98
N LYS A 37 16.90 5.41 -5.92
CA LYS A 37 17.93 4.37 -5.94
C LYS A 37 17.57 3.25 -4.98
N VAL A 38 18.00 2.04 -5.33
CA VAL A 38 18.10 0.91 -4.42
C VAL A 38 19.57 0.50 -4.30
N SER A 39 19.97 -0.03 -3.14
CA SER A 39 21.29 -0.61 -2.95
C SER A 39 21.54 -1.74 -3.95
N GLU A 40 22.79 -2.19 -4.02
CA GLU A 40 23.13 -3.39 -4.77
C GLU A 40 22.35 -4.61 -4.29
N SER A 41 22.30 -5.63 -5.14
CA SER A 41 21.71 -6.94 -4.83
C SER A 41 22.19 -7.48 -3.48
N ALA A 42 21.26 -7.99 -2.68
CA ALA A 42 21.54 -8.53 -1.36
C ALA A 42 21.16 -10.00 -1.27
N ALA A 43 21.93 -10.78 -0.52
CA ALA A 43 21.54 -12.13 -0.13
C ALA A 43 20.40 -12.09 0.88
N ARG A 44 19.71 -13.22 1.06
CA ARG A 44 18.81 -13.42 2.20
C ARG A 44 19.54 -13.15 3.52
N GLY A 45 18.89 -12.47 4.45
CA GLY A 45 19.51 -11.93 5.67
C GLY A 45 20.35 -10.65 5.46
N GLY A 46 20.64 -10.28 4.22
CA GLY A 46 21.36 -9.06 3.86
C GLY A 46 20.51 -7.79 4.02
N THR A 47 21.16 -6.65 3.88
CA THR A 47 20.51 -5.32 4.00
C THR A 47 20.17 -4.76 2.64
N VAL A 48 18.96 -4.23 2.49
CA VAL A 48 18.52 -3.44 1.33
C VAL A 48 18.24 -2.02 1.78
N MET A 49 18.78 -1.05 1.05
CA MET A 49 18.50 0.37 1.26
C MET A 49 17.79 0.92 0.04
N ILE A 50 16.62 1.54 0.25
CA ILE A 50 15.84 2.22 -0.78
C ILE A 50 15.85 3.71 -0.46
N GLN A 51 16.19 4.53 -1.44
CA GLN A 51 16.18 5.99 -1.36
C GLN A 51 15.14 6.55 -2.31
N GLY A 52 14.42 7.57 -1.86
CA GLY A 52 13.31 8.12 -2.60
C GLY A 52 12.71 9.38 -2.00
N ARG A 53 11.48 9.67 -2.38
CA ARG A 53 10.66 10.78 -1.87
C ARG A 53 9.25 10.29 -1.62
N TYR A 54 8.59 10.84 -0.61
CA TYR A 54 7.21 10.52 -0.26
C TYR A 54 7.00 9.03 0.03
N LEU A 55 8.01 8.38 0.60
CA LEU A 55 7.96 6.95 0.95
C LEU A 55 7.07 6.68 2.17
N GLY A 56 6.56 7.74 2.81
CA GLY A 56 5.66 7.65 3.95
C GLY A 56 6.37 7.07 5.17
N GLY A 57 5.72 6.09 5.80
CA GLY A 57 6.24 5.44 7.01
C GLY A 57 5.73 4.00 7.13
N PRO A 58 6.27 3.24 8.09
CA PRO A 58 6.05 1.79 8.18
C PRO A 58 4.61 1.40 8.53
N SER A 59 3.80 2.33 9.05
CA SER A 59 2.38 2.12 9.34
C SER A 59 1.46 2.30 8.13
N ALA A 60 1.94 2.98 7.07
CA ALA A 60 1.13 3.34 5.91
C ALA A 60 1.70 2.79 4.58
N GLY A 61 2.94 2.29 4.60
CA GLY A 61 3.66 1.82 3.43
C GLY A 61 3.95 0.32 3.46
N LYS A 62 4.19 -0.25 2.27
CA LYS A 62 4.76 -1.59 2.11
C LYS A 62 5.75 -1.62 0.94
N VAL A 63 6.73 -2.53 1.02
CA VAL A 63 7.69 -2.77 -0.06
C VAL A 63 7.35 -4.08 -0.75
N ARG A 64 7.26 -4.05 -2.08
CA ARG A 64 6.91 -5.19 -2.93
C ARG A 64 8.08 -5.51 -3.85
N LEU A 65 8.48 -6.78 -3.90
CA LEU A 65 9.51 -7.34 -4.78
C LEU A 65 8.87 -8.42 -5.65
N GLY A 66 9.41 -8.73 -6.83
CA GLY A 66 8.89 -9.87 -7.59
C GLY A 66 7.65 -9.53 -8.41
N ALA A 67 7.28 -8.25 -8.45
CA ALA A 67 6.11 -7.79 -9.19
C ALA A 67 6.41 -7.73 -10.70
N THR A 68 5.36 -7.73 -11.53
CA THR A 68 5.50 -7.36 -12.94
C THR A 68 5.97 -5.90 -13.06
N GLU A 69 6.33 -5.46 -14.27
CA GLU A 69 6.68 -4.07 -14.54
C GLU A 69 5.54 -3.09 -14.15
N GLN A 70 4.30 -3.56 -14.13
CA GLN A 70 3.12 -2.80 -13.73
C GLN A 70 2.87 -2.83 -12.21
N GLY A 71 3.67 -3.57 -11.43
CA GLY A 71 3.53 -3.70 -9.99
C GLY A 71 2.53 -4.75 -9.53
N GLU A 72 2.14 -5.68 -10.41
CA GLU A 72 1.19 -6.75 -10.08
C GLU A 72 1.87 -7.97 -9.47
N GLY A 73 1.24 -8.57 -8.47
CA GLY A 73 1.75 -9.76 -7.77
C GLY A 73 2.98 -9.48 -6.89
N GLY A 74 3.87 -10.47 -6.75
CA GLY A 74 5.12 -10.34 -6.01
C GLY A 74 5.04 -10.57 -4.49
N TYR A 75 6.22 -10.63 -3.89
CA TYR A 75 6.51 -10.78 -2.48
C TYR A 75 6.46 -9.43 -1.76
N VAL A 76 5.67 -9.34 -0.68
CA VAL A 76 5.60 -8.15 0.17
C VAL A 76 6.50 -8.35 1.38
N PHE A 77 7.44 -7.43 1.60
CA PHE A 77 8.29 -7.48 2.79
C PHE A 77 7.43 -7.38 4.06
N PRO A 78 7.60 -8.29 5.03
CA PRO A 78 6.85 -8.24 6.28
C PRO A 78 7.32 -7.04 7.13
N PRO A 79 6.47 -6.50 8.02
CA PRO A 79 6.88 -5.40 8.91
C PRO A 79 8.11 -5.72 9.76
N SER A 80 8.31 -6.98 10.14
CA SER A 80 9.50 -7.46 10.88
C SER A 80 10.81 -7.32 10.10
N ALA A 81 10.77 -7.17 8.78
CA ALA A 81 11.94 -6.93 7.96
C ALA A 81 12.42 -5.46 8.00
N VAL A 82 11.58 -4.54 8.47
CA VAL A 82 11.89 -3.11 8.49
C VAL A 82 12.85 -2.79 9.63
N ARG A 83 14.05 -2.32 9.28
CA ARG A 83 15.03 -1.79 10.25
C ARG A 83 14.81 -0.32 10.53
N SER A 84 14.56 0.46 9.48
CA SER A 84 14.19 1.87 9.59
C SER A 84 13.40 2.31 8.36
N TRP A 85 12.51 3.28 8.53
CA TRP A 85 11.68 3.81 7.46
C TRP A 85 11.34 5.27 7.75
N THR A 86 11.81 6.16 6.87
CA THR A 86 11.47 7.57 6.82
C THR A 86 10.85 7.90 5.45
N ASP A 87 10.39 9.14 5.29
CA ASP A 87 9.81 9.59 4.02
C ASP A 87 10.79 9.57 2.84
N THR A 88 12.10 9.47 3.09
CA THR A 88 13.15 9.52 2.07
C THR A 88 14.06 8.29 2.03
N GLN A 89 13.99 7.41 3.03
CA GLN A 89 14.81 6.21 3.09
C GLN A 89 14.12 5.05 3.79
N ILE A 90 14.24 3.85 3.22
CA ILE A 90 13.81 2.59 3.84
C ILE A 90 15.03 1.67 3.94
N VAL A 91 15.25 1.08 5.11
CA VAL A 91 16.27 0.05 5.33
C VAL A 91 15.57 -1.23 5.77
N LEU A 92 15.79 -2.30 5.01
CA LEU A 92 15.17 -3.62 5.21
C LEU A 92 16.23 -4.70 5.39
N THR A 93 15.89 -5.75 6.11
CA THR A 93 16.56 -7.07 6.01
C THR A 93 15.86 -7.91 4.95
N VAL A 94 16.57 -8.55 4.04
CA VAL A 94 15.97 -9.52 3.11
C VAL A 94 15.51 -10.75 3.88
N PRO A 95 14.21 -11.10 3.86
CA PRO A 95 13.72 -12.29 4.55
C PRO A 95 14.27 -13.60 3.94
N THR A 96 14.34 -14.66 4.74
CA THR A 96 14.89 -15.97 4.31
C THR A 96 14.04 -16.68 3.26
N ASP A 97 12.77 -16.33 3.16
CA ASP A 97 11.80 -16.84 2.20
C ASP A 97 11.62 -15.91 0.98
N ALA A 98 12.32 -14.77 0.93
CA ALA A 98 12.24 -13.86 -0.20
C ALA A 98 12.65 -14.58 -1.51
N PRO A 99 11.91 -14.40 -2.61
CA PRO A 99 12.23 -15.04 -3.89
C PRO A 99 13.60 -14.57 -4.39
N VAL A 100 14.41 -15.52 -4.85
CA VAL A 100 15.76 -15.28 -5.39
C VAL A 100 15.66 -14.90 -6.86
N GLY A 101 16.56 -14.03 -7.32
CA GLY A 101 16.63 -13.56 -8.70
C GLY A 101 16.31 -12.08 -8.84
N GLY A 102 16.46 -11.58 -10.07
CA GLY A 102 16.18 -10.19 -10.43
C GLY A 102 14.70 -9.95 -10.69
N SER A 103 14.14 -8.89 -10.13
CA SER A 103 12.75 -8.48 -10.38
C SER A 103 12.52 -7.01 -10.08
N TRP A 104 11.30 -6.54 -10.34
CA TRP A 104 10.86 -5.19 -10.00
C TRP A 104 10.59 -5.05 -8.51
N LEU A 105 11.03 -3.91 -7.97
CA LEU A 105 10.80 -3.46 -6.61
C LEU A 105 10.01 -2.15 -6.63
N PHE A 106 8.97 -2.10 -5.80
CA PHE A 106 8.09 -0.95 -5.62
C PHE A 106 7.89 -0.63 -4.14
N VAL A 107 7.56 0.63 -3.86
CA VAL A 107 7.00 1.07 -2.57
C VAL A 107 5.57 1.52 -2.80
N GLU A 108 4.64 1.00 -2.00
CA GLU A 108 3.23 1.39 -2.02
C GLU A 108 2.92 2.13 -0.72
N VAL A 109 2.30 3.31 -0.81
CA VAL A 109 1.89 4.14 0.35
C VAL A 109 0.42 4.50 0.18
N GLY A 110 -0.44 3.97 1.05
CA GLY A 110 -1.88 4.01 0.83
C GLY A 110 -2.29 3.37 -0.50
N ALA A 111 -2.99 4.13 -1.35
CA ALA A 111 -3.39 3.69 -2.70
C ALA A 111 -2.36 4.02 -3.79
N MET A 112 -1.26 4.70 -3.45
CA MET A 112 -0.27 5.15 -4.41
C MET A 112 0.90 4.18 -4.49
N ARG A 113 1.38 3.95 -5.71
CA ARG A 113 2.52 3.09 -6.01
C ARG A 113 3.64 3.92 -6.62
N SER A 114 4.87 3.59 -6.27
CA SER A 114 6.03 4.30 -6.76
C SER A 114 6.44 3.98 -8.19
N THR A 115 7.45 4.70 -8.70
CA THR A 115 8.30 4.19 -9.78
C THR A 115 8.94 2.84 -9.37
N GLY A 116 9.13 1.94 -10.34
CA GLY A 116 9.78 0.66 -10.12
C GLY A 116 11.30 0.77 -10.29
N LEU A 117 12.05 -0.01 -9.50
CA LEU A 117 13.49 -0.23 -9.70
C LEU A 117 13.79 -1.72 -9.82
N MET A 118 14.81 -2.04 -10.60
CA MET A 118 15.36 -3.40 -10.64
C MET A 118 16.12 -3.70 -9.36
N PHE A 119 15.82 -4.85 -8.75
CA PHE A 119 16.52 -5.36 -7.60
C PHE A 119 16.68 -6.89 -7.71
N SER A 120 17.79 -7.42 -7.21
CA SER A 120 18.05 -8.85 -7.23
C SER A 120 18.34 -9.37 -5.83
N VAL A 121 17.64 -10.43 -5.45
CA VAL A 121 17.92 -11.19 -4.23
C VAL A 121 18.86 -12.34 -4.58
N LYS A 122 19.96 -12.44 -3.85
CA LYS A 122 20.91 -13.57 -3.93
C LYS A 122 20.51 -14.66 -2.93
N GLN A 123 20.97 -15.89 -3.18
CA GLN A 123 20.84 -17.00 -2.23
C GLN A 123 21.54 -16.68 -0.92
#